data_AF-A0A645IT29-F1
#
_entry.id   AF-A0A645IT29-F1
#
_cell.length_a   1.000
_cell.length_b   1.000
_cell.length_c   1.000
_cell.angle_alpha   90.00
_cell.angle_beta   90.00
_cell.angle_gamma   90.00
#
_symmetry.space_group_name_H-M   'P 1'
#
loop_
_entity.id
_entity.type
_entity.pdbx_description
1 polymer ?
#
loop_
_entity_poly.entity_id
_entity_poly.type
_entity_poly.pdbx_seq_one_letter_code
_entity_poly.pdbx_strand_id
1 'polypeptide(L)'
;MSGKAPSECAPEELTKPGSEKCIALVYEGVEAVRKIRDILGPTDPSKAPPGSIRREFGQTVMVNAAHASDSAENAQREMKIIKVAENNFCQIVEQFYGSI
;
A
#
# COMPACT_ATOMS: atom_id res chain seq x y z
N MET A 1 6.42 8.22 1.39
CA MET A 1 7.37 7.28 0.80
C MET A 1 8.59 7.25 1.69
N SER A 2 8.67 6.23 2.54
CA SER A 2 9.78 5.99 3.47
C SER A 2 10.85 5.04 2.86
N GLY A 3 10.89 4.91 1.53
CA GLY A 3 11.80 4.01 0.80
C GLY A 3 12.68 4.75 -0.20
N LYS A 4 13.67 4.04 -0.73
CA LYS A 4 14.57 4.50 -1.82
C LYS A 4 14.20 3.80 -3.12
N ALA A 5 14.50 4.42 -4.26
CA ALA A 5 14.37 3.71 -5.52
C ALA A 5 15.34 2.51 -5.55
N PRO A 6 15.00 1.38 -6.19
CA PRO A 6 15.90 0.24 -6.30
C PRO A 6 17.26 0.59 -6.93
N SER A 7 17.28 1.56 -7.86
CA SER A 7 18.50 2.08 -8.49
C SER A 7 19.39 2.89 -7.54
N GLU A 8 18.85 3.37 -6.43
CA GLU A 8 19.53 4.15 -5.40
C GLU A 8 19.90 3.29 -4.18
N CYS A 9 19.59 2.00 -4.23
CA CYS A 9 19.86 1.05 -3.17
C CYS A 9 21.11 0.24 -3.53
N ALA A 10 22.10 0.20 -2.63
CA ALA A 10 23.26 -0.66 -2.81
C ALA A 10 22.82 -2.13 -2.82
N PRO A 11 23.48 -3.03 -3.60
CA PRO A 11 23.06 -4.42 -3.72
C PRO A 11 22.93 -5.15 -2.37
N GLU A 12 23.77 -4.80 -1.40
CA GLU A 12 23.78 -5.40 -0.06
C GLU A 12 22.61 -4.95 0.83
N GLU A 13 21.97 -3.83 0.47
CA GLU A 13 20.83 -3.26 1.19
C GLU A 13 19.48 -3.82 0.69
N LEU A 14 19.44 -4.40 -0.53
CA LEU A 14 18.21 -4.89 -1.15
C LEU A 14 17.51 -5.99 -0.34
N THR A 15 18.26 -6.73 0.47
CA THR A 15 17.75 -7.85 1.28
C THR A 15 17.55 -7.46 2.75
N LYS A 16 17.90 -6.24 3.14
CA LYS A 16 17.71 -5.76 4.51
C LYS A 16 16.24 -5.41 4.76
N PRO A 17 15.74 -5.53 6.00
CA PRO A 17 14.42 -5.05 6.36
C PRO A 17 14.24 -3.57 6.00
N GLY A 18 13.03 -3.20 5.58
CA GLY A 18 12.69 -1.81 5.30
C GLY A 18 12.92 -0.90 6.52
N SER A 19 13.23 0.37 6.27
CA SER A 19 13.53 1.35 7.33
C SER A 19 12.35 1.62 8.25
N GLU A 20 11.12 1.42 7.77
CA GLU A 20 9.90 1.68 8.52
C GLU A 20 8.97 0.47 8.49
N LYS A 21 8.19 0.28 9.56
CA LYS A 21 7.11 -0.71 9.60
C LYS A 21 5.87 -0.15 8.92
N CYS A 22 5.15 -1.00 8.20
CA CYS A 22 3.87 -0.65 7.61
C CYS A 22 2.87 -1.81 7.76
N ILE A 23 1.58 -1.47 7.60
CA ILE A 23 0.51 -2.46 7.51
C ILE A 23 0.12 -2.53 6.03
N ALA A 24 0.17 -3.73 5.46
CA ALA A 24 -0.33 -4.00 4.12
C ALA A 24 -1.73 -4.63 4.22
N LEU A 25 -2.68 -4.11 3.45
CA LEU A 25 -4.05 -4.62 3.37
C LEU A 25 -4.37 -4.96 1.92
N VAL A 26 -5.06 -6.07 1.70
CA VAL A 26 -5.60 -6.46 0.39
C VAL A 26 -7.11 -6.31 0.45
N TYR A 27 -7.65 -5.50 -0.46
CA TYR A 27 -9.09 -5.29 -0.59
C TYR A 27 -9.60 -6.03 -1.82
N GLU A 28 -10.67 -6.80 -1.63
CA GLU A 28 -11.37 -7.49 -2.72
C GLU A 28 -12.76 -6.88 -2.92
N GLY A 29 -13.19 -6.79 -4.18
CA GLY A 29 -14.55 -6.40 -4.53
C GLY A 29 -14.64 -5.73 -5.89
N VAL A 30 -15.87 -5.48 -6.31
CA VAL A 30 -16.17 -4.77 -7.57
C VAL A 30 -15.56 -3.37 -7.53
N GLU A 31 -14.74 -3.03 -8.53
CA GLU A 31 -14.04 -1.75 -8.65
C GLU A 31 -13.13 -1.41 -7.44
N ALA A 32 -12.57 -2.42 -6.76
CA ALA A 32 -11.79 -2.22 -5.52
C ALA A 32 -10.65 -1.19 -5.69
N VAL A 33 -9.85 -1.30 -6.75
CA VAL A 33 -8.73 -0.38 -7.03
C VAL A 33 -9.23 1.06 -7.11
N ARG A 34 -10.26 1.32 -7.92
CA ARG A 34 -10.84 2.66 -8.06
C ARG A 34 -11.40 3.18 -6.74
N LYS A 35 -12.22 2.38 -6.05
CA LYS A 35 -12.86 2.76 -4.79
C LYS A 35 -11.83 3.14 -3.72
N ILE A 36 -10.77 2.35 -3.56
CA ILE A 36 -9.73 2.65 -2.57
C ILE A 36 -8.97 3.92 -2.95
N ARG A 37 -8.64 4.11 -4.24
CA ARG A 37 -8.01 5.37 -4.69
C ARG A 37 -8.88 6.60 -4.45
N ASP A 38 -10.18 6.48 -4.66
CA ASP A 38 -11.14 7.56 -4.41
C ASP A 38 -11.19 7.93 -2.92
N ILE A 39 -11.14 6.92 -2.03
CA ILE A 39 -11.08 7.13 -0.56
C ILE A 39 -9.76 7.79 -0.14
N LEU A 40 -8.64 7.39 -0.74
CA LEU A 40 -7.35 8.03 -0.46
C LEU A 40 -7.35 9.49 -0.93
N GLY A 41 -7.86 9.73 -2.13
CA GLY A 41 -7.79 11.00 -2.83
C GLY A 41 -6.47 11.19 -3.60
N PRO A 42 -6.31 12.34 -4.28
CA PRO A 42 -5.11 12.70 -5.05
C PRO A 42 -3.81 12.58 -4.27
N THR A 43 -2.70 12.29 -4.97
CA THR A 43 -1.35 12.14 -4.36
C THR A 43 -0.91 13.37 -3.58
N ASP A 44 -1.35 14.56 -3.99
CA ASP A 44 -1.11 15.84 -3.34
C ASP A 44 -2.22 16.13 -2.30
N PRO A 45 -1.91 16.08 -0.99
CA PRO A 45 -2.87 16.37 0.09
C PRO A 45 -3.57 17.73 -0.04
N SER A 46 -2.90 18.74 -0.61
CA SER A 46 -3.45 20.09 -0.74
C SER A 46 -4.62 20.15 -1.73
N LYS A 47 -4.64 19.23 -2.69
CA LYS A 47 -5.65 19.08 -3.74
C LYS A 47 -6.70 18.02 -3.41
N ALA A 48 -6.53 17.31 -2.29
CA ALA A 48 -7.42 16.25 -1.90
C ALA A 48 -8.71 16.79 -1.25
N PRO A 49 -9.88 16.21 -1.56
CA PRO A 49 -11.15 16.65 -0.98
C PRO A 49 -11.21 16.38 0.53
N PRO A 50 -11.94 17.21 1.30
CA PRO A 50 -12.17 16.97 2.73
C PRO A 50 -12.69 15.55 3.01
N GLY A 51 -12.19 14.91 4.07
CA GLY A 51 -12.56 13.54 4.44
C GLY A 51 -11.82 12.44 3.68
N SER A 52 -10.99 12.76 2.68
CA SER A 52 -10.08 11.77 2.09
C SER A 52 -8.89 11.51 3.01
N ILE A 53 -8.35 10.29 3.00
CA ILE A 53 -7.22 9.91 3.89
C ILE A 53 -6.02 10.85 3.70
N ARG A 54 -5.70 11.19 2.44
CA ARG A 54 -4.56 12.07 2.14
C ARG A 54 -4.80 13.51 2.59
N ARG A 55 -6.04 13.99 2.58
CA ARG A 55 -6.37 15.34 3.07
C ARG A 55 -6.22 15.44 4.58
N GLU A 56 -6.67 14.42 5.31
CA GLU A 56 -6.70 14.43 6.77
C GLU A 56 -5.33 14.10 7.39
N PHE A 57 -4.56 13.22 6.76
CA PHE A 57 -3.33 12.66 7.35
C PHE A 57 -2.06 12.89 6.53
N GLY A 58 -2.17 13.41 5.31
CA GLY A 58 -1.02 13.70 4.45
C GLY A 58 -0.40 15.05 4.77
N GLN A 59 0.94 15.13 4.71
CA GLN A 59 1.70 16.36 4.94
C GLN A 59 2.22 16.95 3.64
N THR A 60 2.73 16.12 2.73
CA THR A 60 3.30 16.53 1.45
C THR A 60 3.01 15.48 0.37
N VAL A 61 3.33 15.76 -0.89
CA VAL A 61 3.25 14.79 -2.00
C VAL A 61 4.07 13.52 -1.69
N MET A 62 5.24 13.68 -1.06
CA MET A 62 6.10 12.56 -0.70
C MET A 62 5.65 11.89 0.61
N VAL A 63 4.97 12.59 1.50
CA VAL A 63 4.46 12.07 2.79
C VAL A 63 2.94 12.20 2.80
N ASN A 64 2.28 11.37 2.00
CA ASN A 64 0.84 11.47 1.71
C ASN A 64 0.01 10.39 2.43
N ALA A 65 0.41 10.00 3.65
CA ALA A 65 -0.26 9.03 4.52
C ALA A 65 -0.34 7.56 4.03
N ALA A 66 -0.83 7.29 2.82
CA ALA A 66 -1.12 5.93 2.37
C ALA A 66 -0.84 5.69 0.88
N HIS A 67 -0.48 4.43 0.58
CA HIS A 67 -0.33 3.88 -0.76
C HIS A 67 -1.58 3.10 -1.17
N ALA A 68 -1.89 3.13 -2.46
CA ALA A 68 -2.84 2.23 -3.10
C ALA A 68 -2.41 2.00 -4.54
N SER A 69 -2.57 0.77 -5.03
CA SER A 69 -2.31 0.41 -6.42
C SER A 69 -3.11 1.29 -7.38
N ASP A 70 -2.56 1.55 -8.57
CA ASP A 70 -3.17 2.37 -9.60
C ASP A 70 -3.91 1.57 -10.69
N SER A 71 -3.63 0.27 -10.81
CA SER A 71 -4.33 -0.66 -11.68
C SER A 71 -4.44 -2.07 -11.07
N ALA A 72 -5.26 -2.93 -11.68
CA ALA A 72 -5.39 -4.33 -11.25
C ALA A 72 -4.10 -5.11 -11.48
N GLU A 73 -3.38 -4.85 -12.57
CA GLU A 73 -2.09 -5.46 -12.89
C GLU A 73 -1.03 -5.06 -11.86
N ASN A 74 -1.01 -3.79 -11.46
CA ASN A 74 -0.11 -3.32 -10.42
C ASN A 74 -0.48 -3.87 -9.04
N ALA A 75 -1.77 -4.02 -8.73
CA ALA A 75 -2.19 -4.70 -7.50
C ALA A 75 -1.68 -6.14 -7.45
N GLN A 76 -1.83 -6.91 -8.54
CA GLN A 76 -1.31 -8.29 -8.62
C GLN A 76 0.22 -8.35 -8.48
N ARG A 77 0.95 -7.40 -9.10
CA ARG A 77 2.40 -7.31 -8.97
C ARG A 77 2.81 -6.99 -7.52
N GLU A 78 2.15 -6.02 -6.90
CA GLU A 78 2.41 -5.60 -5.52
C GLU A 78 2.11 -6.71 -4.52
N MET A 79 1.01 -7.46 -4.69
CA MET A 79 0.69 -8.62 -3.86
C MET A 79 1.80 -9.68 -3.85
N LYS A 80 2.46 -9.91 -5.00
CA LYS A 80 3.61 -10.83 -5.09
C LYS A 80 4.85 -10.31 -4.36
N ILE A 81 5.01 -8.98 -4.26
CA ILE A 81 6.13 -8.36 -3.54
C ILE A 81 5.93 -8.52 -2.02
N ILE A 82 4.72 -8.24 -1.53
CA ILE A 82 4.41 -8.31 -0.10
C ILE A 82 4.19 -9.75 0.40
N LYS A 83 4.04 -10.72 -0.52
CA LYS A 83 3.88 -12.15 -0.23
C LYS A 83 2.82 -12.40 0.84
N VAL A 84 1.62 -11.87 0.65
CA VAL A 84 0.53 -11.95 1.64
C VAL A 84 0.23 -13.38 2.11
N ALA A 85 0.37 -14.36 1.21
CA ALA A 85 0.15 -15.78 1.51
C ALA A 85 1.25 -16.42 2.39
N GLU A 86 2.43 -15.80 2.49
CA GLU A 86 3.58 -16.29 3.27
C GLU A 86 3.73 -15.56 4.62
N ASN A 87 2.87 -14.58 4.91
CA ASN A 87 2.98 -13.76 6.12
C ASN A 87 2.33 -14.44 7.33
N ASN A 88 2.86 -14.22 8.53
CA ASN A 88 2.31 -14.71 9.80
C ASN A 88 0.86 -14.26 10.07
N PHE A 89 0.37 -13.23 9.36
CA PHE A 89 -1.03 -12.83 9.38
C PHE A 89 -1.98 -13.74 8.59
N CYS A 90 -1.47 -14.63 7.73
CA CYS A 90 -2.29 -15.52 6.91
C CYS A 90 -3.24 -16.34 7.79
N GLN A 91 -2.76 -16.86 8.93
CA GLN A 91 -3.60 -17.56 9.91
C GLN A 91 -4.76 -16.70 10.46
N ILE A 92 -4.53 -15.40 10.66
CA ILE A 92 -5.56 -14.47 11.13
C ILE A 92 -6.54 -14.17 9.99
N VAL A 93 -6.06 -13.97 8.77
CA VAL A 93 -6.93 -13.71 7.61
C VAL A 93 -7.80 -14.94 7.31
N GLU A 94 -7.25 -16.14 7.30
CA GLU A 94 -7.98 -17.39 7.11
C GLU A 94 -9.04 -17.62 8.20
N GLN A 95 -8.72 -17.28 9.45
CA GLN A 95 -9.66 -17.40 10.56
C GLN A 95 -10.91 -16.51 10.40
N PHE A 96 -10.76 -15.31 9.85
CA PHE A 96 -11.87 -14.35 9.71
C PHE A 96 -12.56 -14.37 8.35
N TYR A 97 -11.84 -14.74 7.28
CA TYR A 97 -12.32 -14.62 5.90
C TYR A 97 -12.33 -15.94 5.11
N GLY A 98 -11.79 -17.03 5.66
CA GLY A 98 -11.64 -18.32 4.96
C GLY A 98 -10.33 -18.43 4.18
N SER A 99 -10.02 -19.64 3.70
CA SER A 99 -8.79 -19.91 2.96
C SER A 99 -8.69 -19.08 1.68
N ILE A 100 -7.57 -18.38 1.51
CA ILE A 100 -7.24 -17.52 0.36
C ILE A 100 -6.35 -18.25 -0.65
#